data_AF-A0A1E3P522-F1
#
_entry.id   AF-A0A1E3P522-F1
#
_cell.length_a   1.000
_cell.length_b   1.000
_cell.length_c   1.000
_cell.angle_alpha   90.00
_cell.angle_beta   90.00
_cell.angle_gamma   90.00
#
_symmetry.space_group_name_H-M   'P 1'
#
loop_
_entity.id
_entity.type
_entity.pdbx_description
1 polymer ?
#
loop_
_entity_poly.entity_id
_entity_poly.type
_entity_poly.pdbx_seq_one_letter_code
_entity_poly.pdbx_strand_id
1 'polypeptide(L)'
;MQITTIDSFKPILLNYSHPDTLTPSEASRLSLALVEVLSEDVCDKFFLKFISRFLTKDSYSEILQERNINKVCAYPMCCESPGRIKDHYSKSFQKSKMLPYAYLNLYCSKTHYQCSEFYKTQLSDEAVFARKDITVKPYGSMKYEVNITLLDEVYEKYNQRHDNSQSIMEIIKNLDSMSINDTKQSKDEMMDSMNQMLQDIKIVEKEASSPPVPPTGEDNDDDQIDQDQEDPDRKYEYLQDQSKAINGYVLQI
;
A
#
# COMPACT_ATOMS: atom_id res chain seq x y z
N MET A 1 -15.86 3.77 19.27
CA MET A 1 -15.21 3.60 17.97
C MET A 1 -16.19 3.88 16.87
N GLN A 2 -16.03 5.05 16.27
CA GLN A 2 -16.71 5.44 15.05
C GLN A 2 -15.73 5.28 13.87
N ILE A 3 -16.27 5.23 12.65
CA ILE A 3 -15.44 5.28 11.45
C ILE A 3 -15.25 6.74 11.10
N THR A 4 -14.03 7.24 11.26
CA THR A 4 -13.63 8.57 10.81
C THR A 4 -13.58 8.61 9.29
N THR A 5 -14.38 9.51 8.73
CA THR A 5 -14.41 9.82 7.30
C THR A 5 -13.91 11.24 7.05
N ILE A 6 -13.70 11.59 5.78
CA ILE A 6 -13.31 12.94 5.38
C ILE A 6 -14.35 13.96 5.85
N ASP A 7 -15.64 13.62 5.75
CA ASP A 7 -16.74 14.50 6.16
C ASP A 7 -16.72 14.81 7.65
N SER A 8 -16.42 13.83 8.51
CA SER A 8 -16.30 14.06 9.95
C SER A 8 -15.12 14.93 10.32
N PHE A 9 -14.04 14.92 9.53
CA PHE A 9 -12.83 15.70 9.81
C PHE A 9 -12.85 17.11 9.18
N LYS A 10 -13.67 17.33 8.15
CA LYS A 10 -13.86 18.61 7.48
C LYS A 10 -14.04 19.83 8.42
N PRO A 11 -14.87 19.81 9.48
CA PRO A 11 -15.01 20.96 10.36
C PRO A 11 -13.71 21.36 11.06
N ILE A 12 -12.84 20.41 11.38
CA ILE A 12 -11.53 20.68 11.98
C ILE A 12 -10.62 21.33 10.94
N LEU A 13 -10.62 20.82 9.71
CA LEU A 13 -9.79 21.32 8.62
C LEU A 13 -10.17 22.76 8.20
N LEU A 14 -11.46 23.09 8.23
CA LEU A 14 -11.96 24.43 7.88
C LEU A 14 -11.33 25.54 8.73
N ASN A 15 -11.01 25.27 10.00
CA ASN A 15 -10.37 26.24 10.89
C ASN A 15 -8.94 26.63 10.46
N TYR A 16 -8.32 25.82 9.60
CA TYR A 16 -6.96 25.99 9.09
C TYR A 16 -6.95 26.22 7.57
N SER A 17 -8.11 26.50 6.98
CA SER A 17 -8.27 26.66 5.53
C SER A 17 -7.86 28.07 5.10
N HIS A 18 -6.61 28.22 4.68
CA HIS A 18 -6.14 29.42 4.00
C HIS A 18 -5.19 29.04 2.86
N PRO A 19 -5.18 29.82 1.76
CA PRO A 19 -4.20 29.65 0.69
C PRO A 19 -2.80 29.94 1.24
N ASP A 20 -1.77 29.29 0.67
CA ASP A 20 -0.36 29.31 1.10
C ASP A 20 0.04 28.22 2.15
N THR A 21 1.18 28.40 2.82
CA THR A 21 1.72 27.50 3.84
C THR A 21 1.10 27.73 5.21
N LEU A 22 0.80 26.64 5.93
CA LEU A 22 0.42 26.72 7.34
C LEU A 22 1.56 27.31 8.18
N THR A 23 1.23 28.09 9.20
CA THR A 23 2.24 28.45 10.22
C THR A 23 2.67 27.20 11.00
N PRO A 24 3.89 27.15 11.55
CA PRO A 24 4.33 26.00 12.36
C PRO A 24 3.37 25.66 13.50
N SER A 25 2.79 26.67 14.15
CA SER A 25 1.80 26.47 15.22
C SER A 25 0.49 25.86 14.72
N GLU A 26 0.01 26.25 13.54
CA GLU A 26 -1.19 25.64 12.95
C GLU A 26 -0.95 24.21 12.49
N ALA A 27 0.21 23.96 11.88
CA ALA A 27 0.61 22.62 11.49
C ALA A 27 0.69 21.69 12.71
N SER A 28 1.30 22.14 13.83
CA SER A 28 1.33 21.36 15.07
C SER A 28 -0.07 21.10 15.64
N ARG A 29 -0.97 22.09 15.63
CA ARG A 29 -2.36 21.91 16.07
C ARG A 29 -3.13 20.92 15.19
N LEU A 30 -2.93 20.98 13.87
CA LEU A 30 -3.55 20.06 12.93
C LEU A 30 -3.03 18.63 13.12
N SER A 31 -1.72 18.46 13.29
CA SER A 31 -1.13 17.15 13.60
C SER A 31 -1.66 16.59 14.92
N LEU A 32 -1.79 17.41 15.96
CA LEU A 32 -2.35 16.99 17.24
C LEU A 32 -3.82 16.55 17.09
N ALA A 33 -4.64 17.32 16.38
CA ALA A 33 -6.04 16.95 16.13
C ALA A 33 -6.17 15.63 15.36
N LEU A 34 -5.25 15.36 14.42
CA LEU A 34 -5.20 14.07 13.72
C LEU A 34 -4.83 12.92 14.65
N VAL A 35 -3.84 13.12 15.54
CA VAL A 35 -3.44 12.13 16.53
C VAL A 35 -4.61 11.80 17.47
N GLU A 36 -5.30 12.82 17.99
CA GLU A 36 -6.45 12.63 18.88
C GLU A 36 -7.55 11.79 18.21
N VAL A 37 -7.97 12.19 17.00
CA VAL A 37 -9.02 11.47 16.25
C VAL A 37 -8.60 10.03 15.94
N LEU A 38 -7.37 9.82 15.48
CA LEU A 38 -6.88 8.49 15.11
C LEU A 38 -6.37 7.66 16.28
N SER A 39 -6.37 8.18 17.51
CA SER A 39 -5.93 7.41 18.69
C SER A 39 -7.02 6.45 19.17
N GLU A 40 -8.29 6.79 18.98
CA GLU A 40 -9.45 6.04 19.48
C GLU A 40 -10.33 5.47 18.36
N ASP A 41 -10.49 6.21 17.28
CA ASP A 41 -11.38 5.83 16.18
C ASP A 41 -10.65 5.08 15.07
N VAL A 42 -11.42 4.40 14.22
CA VAL A 42 -10.90 3.73 13.03
C VAL A 42 -11.14 4.59 11.81
N CYS A 43 -10.25 4.54 10.82
CA CYS A 43 -10.42 5.29 9.59
C CYS A 43 -10.85 4.42 8.41
N ASP A 44 -11.49 5.06 7.44
CA ASP A 44 -11.73 4.48 6.12
C ASP A 44 -10.48 4.59 5.22
N LYS A 45 -10.38 3.71 4.20
CA LYS A 45 -9.29 3.65 3.22
C LYS A 45 -9.06 5.00 2.54
N PHE A 46 -10.14 5.66 2.15
CA PHE A 46 -10.09 6.96 1.50
C PHE A 46 -9.59 8.06 2.46
N PHE A 47 -10.03 8.02 3.72
CA PHE A 47 -9.55 8.96 4.72
C PHE A 47 -8.06 8.77 4.99
N LEU A 48 -7.60 7.52 5.12
CA LEU A 48 -6.18 7.21 5.31
C LEU A 48 -5.31 7.74 4.16
N LYS A 49 -5.76 7.59 2.91
CA LYS A 49 -5.07 8.16 1.75
C LYS A 49 -5.09 9.69 1.76
N PHE A 50 -6.21 10.31 2.12
CA PHE A 50 -6.34 11.77 2.21
C PHE A 50 -5.39 12.35 3.27
N ILE A 51 -5.35 11.80 4.48
CA ILE A 51 -4.52 12.35 5.57
C ILE A 51 -3.02 12.22 5.34
N SER A 52 -2.57 11.40 4.39
CA SER A 52 -1.15 11.30 4.02
C SER A 52 -0.50 12.66 3.70
N ARG A 53 -1.27 13.61 3.15
CA ARG A 53 -0.82 14.99 2.88
C ARG A 53 -0.49 15.78 4.15
N PHE A 54 -0.99 15.37 5.31
CA PHE A 54 -0.79 16.00 6.62
C PHE A 54 0.11 15.20 7.55
N LEU A 55 0.55 14.01 7.11
CA LEU A 55 1.37 13.12 7.93
C LEU A 55 2.83 13.11 7.47
N THR A 56 3.70 12.95 8.45
CA THR A 56 5.11 12.57 8.27
C THR A 56 5.31 11.16 8.83
N LYS A 57 6.46 10.54 8.56
CA LYS A 57 6.79 9.23 9.16
C LYS A 57 6.81 9.27 10.68
N ASP A 58 7.24 10.39 11.26
CA ASP A 58 7.31 10.58 12.71
C ASP A 58 5.90 10.78 13.28
N SER A 59 5.10 11.68 12.71
CA SER A 59 3.71 11.89 13.13
C SER A 59 2.88 10.61 13.03
N TYR A 60 3.10 9.80 11.99
CA TYR A 60 2.45 8.49 11.89
C TYR A 60 2.90 7.56 13.00
N SER A 61 4.19 7.55 13.35
CA SER A 61 4.71 6.73 14.45
C SER A 61 4.11 7.11 15.80
N GLU A 62 3.84 8.39 16.04
CA GLU A 62 3.13 8.87 17.23
C GLU A 62 1.70 8.31 17.27
N ILE A 63 0.95 8.37 16.18
CA ILE A 63 -0.39 7.75 16.07
C ILE A 63 -0.32 6.27 16.43
N LEU A 64 0.66 5.54 15.89
CA LEU A 64 0.84 4.12 16.20
C LEU A 64 1.09 3.87 17.71
N GLN A 65 1.85 4.74 18.37
CA GLN A 65 2.09 4.62 19.81
C GLN A 65 0.85 4.95 20.64
N GLU A 66 0.15 6.05 20.34
CA GLU A 66 -1.06 6.47 21.06
C GLU A 66 -2.17 5.42 20.97
N ARG A 67 -2.39 4.84 19.79
CA ARG A 67 -3.31 3.71 19.62
C ARG A 67 -2.94 2.51 20.50
N ASN A 68 -1.64 2.22 20.60
CA ASN A 68 -1.17 1.12 21.43
C ASN A 68 -1.33 1.40 22.93
N ILE A 69 -1.16 2.66 23.37
CA ILE A 69 -1.46 3.10 24.74
C ILE A 69 -2.95 2.85 25.05
N ASN A 70 -3.83 3.13 24.08
CA ASN A 70 -5.26 2.81 24.13
C ASN A 70 -5.58 1.32 23.97
N LYS A 71 -4.57 0.46 23.85
CA LYS A 71 -4.69 -1.01 23.67
C LYS A 71 -5.45 -1.42 22.40
N VAL A 72 -5.41 -0.57 21.38
CA VAL A 72 -5.94 -0.83 20.04
C VAL A 72 -4.78 -1.14 19.11
N CYS A 73 -5.02 -1.97 18.10
CA CYS A 73 -4.06 -2.25 17.05
C CYS A 73 -3.59 -0.92 16.43
N ALA A 74 -2.28 -0.79 16.32
CA ALA A 74 -1.66 0.43 15.82
C ALA A 74 -2.07 0.74 14.37
N TYR A 75 -2.52 -0.24 13.59
CA TYR A 75 -2.99 0.04 12.23
C TYR A 75 -4.31 0.84 12.26
N PRO A 76 -4.37 2.07 11.69
CA PRO A 76 -5.53 2.96 11.87
C PRO A 76 -6.87 2.46 11.31
N MET A 77 -6.87 1.47 10.42
CA MET A 77 -8.11 0.85 9.91
C MET A 77 -8.57 -0.35 10.75
N CYS A 78 -7.78 -0.77 11.75
CA CYS A 78 -8.08 -1.93 12.58
C CYS A 78 -8.54 -1.49 13.98
N CYS A 79 -9.55 -2.18 14.50
CA CYS A 79 -10.07 -1.98 15.84
C CYS A 79 -9.76 -3.09 16.85
N GLU A 80 -9.07 -4.15 16.41
CA GLU A 80 -8.72 -5.26 17.29
C GLU A 80 -7.65 -4.83 18.30
N SER A 81 -7.49 -5.59 19.38
CA SER A 81 -6.37 -5.38 20.29
C SER A 81 -5.06 -5.93 19.71
N PRO A 82 -3.90 -5.38 20.11
CA PRO A 82 -2.61 -5.96 19.78
C PRO A 82 -2.49 -7.42 20.26
N GLY A 83 -1.79 -8.26 19.50
CA GLY A 83 -1.69 -9.70 19.81
C GLY A 83 -0.98 -9.98 21.14
N ARG A 84 -0.18 -9.03 21.64
CA ARG A 84 0.44 -9.04 22.98
C ARG A 84 0.34 -7.66 23.60
N ILE A 85 -0.42 -7.53 24.67
CA ILE A 85 -0.47 -6.30 25.46
C ILE A 85 0.71 -6.32 26.42
N LYS A 86 1.64 -5.38 26.26
CA LYS A 86 2.76 -5.16 27.20
C LYS A 86 2.64 -3.79 27.84
N ASP A 87 2.96 -3.70 29.12
CA ASP A 87 3.12 -2.41 29.76
C ASP A 87 4.32 -1.67 29.18
N HIS A 88 4.06 -0.49 28.62
CA HIS A 88 5.05 0.42 28.04
C HIS A 88 6.17 0.79 29.04
N TYR A 89 5.87 0.78 30.35
CA TYR A 89 6.81 1.06 31.43
C TYR A 89 7.67 -0.14 31.86
N SER A 90 7.40 -1.35 31.34
CA SER A 90 8.19 -2.51 31.70
C SER A 90 9.57 -2.46 31.01
N LYS A 91 10.65 -2.67 31.78
CA LYS A 91 12.03 -2.79 31.24
C LYS A 91 12.16 -3.93 30.20
N SER A 92 11.18 -4.82 30.12
CA SER A 92 11.09 -5.89 29.12
C SER A 92 10.72 -5.40 27.71
N PHE A 93 10.02 -4.26 27.61
CA PHE A 93 9.52 -3.73 26.33
C PHE A 93 10.68 -3.31 25.41
N GLN A 94 11.66 -2.58 25.95
CA GLN A 94 12.82 -2.08 25.22
C GLN A 94 13.70 -3.21 24.65
N LYS A 95 13.88 -4.30 25.39
CA LYS A 95 14.69 -5.45 24.95
C LYS A 95 13.97 -6.32 23.90
N SER A 96 12.65 -6.17 23.75
CA SER A 96 11.86 -7.02 22.86
C SER A 96 11.67 -6.48 21.44
N LYS A 97 12.14 -5.27 21.13
CA LYS A 97 11.98 -4.65 19.80
C LYS A 97 12.71 -5.41 18.68
N MET A 98 13.80 -6.11 19.00
CA MET A 98 14.60 -6.86 18.01
C MET A 98 14.26 -8.35 17.94
N LEU A 99 13.21 -8.79 18.65
CA LEU A 99 12.83 -10.20 18.65
C LEU A 99 11.91 -10.53 17.48
N PRO A 100 11.99 -11.77 16.95
CA PRO A 100 10.90 -12.32 16.14
C PRO A 100 9.57 -12.11 16.88
N TYR A 101 8.55 -11.65 16.17
CA TYR A 101 7.22 -11.34 16.72
C TYR A 101 7.11 -10.08 17.60
N ALA A 102 8.11 -9.19 17.60
CA ALA A 102 8.02 -7.90 18.28
C ALA A 102 6.83 -7.05 17.82
N TYR A 103 6.42 -7.20 16.55
CA TYR A 103 5.26 -6.51 15.96
C TYR A 103 3.94 -6.82 16.67
N LEU A 104 3.79 -7.98 17.32
CA LEU A 104 2.57 -8.33 18.05
C LEU A 104 2.34 -7.43 19.27
N ASN A 105 3.36 -6.70 19.72
CA ASN A 105 3.20 -5.73 20.80
C ASN A 105 2.46 -4.45 20.37
N LEU A 106 2.33 -4.21 19.06
CA LEU A 106 1.70 -3.03 18.47
C LEU A 106 0.51 -3.41 17.56
N TYR A 107 0.59 -4.56 16.91
CA TYR A 107 -0.37 -5.00 15.90
C TYR A 107 -1.06 -6.30 16.32
N CYS A 108 -2.31 -6.51 15.86
CA CYS A 108 -3.01 -7.77 16.10
C CYS A 108 -2.43 -8.92 15.26
N SER A 109 -1.93 -8.63 14.07
CA SER A 109 -1.49 -9.63 13.08
C SER A 109 -0.23 -9.18 12.32
N LYS A 110 0.39 -10.13 11.61
CA LYS A 110 1.52 -9.84 10.72
C LYS A 110 1.09 -9.03 9.50
N THR A 111 -0.15 -9.22 9.02
CA THR A 111 -0.68 -8.50 7.87
C THR A 111 -0.80 -7.02 8.18
N HIS A 112 -1.42 -6.63 9.30
CA HIS A 112 -1.53 -5.23 9.70
C HIS A 112 -0.18 -4.58 10.00
N TYR A 113 0.79 -5.34 10.53
CA TYR A 113 2.16 -4.86 10.63
C TYR A 113 2.73 -4.50 9.26
N GLN A 114 2.61 -5.39 8.27
CA GLN A 114 3.08 -5.14 6.91
C GLN A 114 2.34 -3.97 6.24
N CYS A 115 1.02 -3.87 6.40
CA CYS A 115 0.21 -2.80 5.82
C CYS A 115 0.55 -1.43 6.43
N SER A 116 0.75 -1.38 7.74
CA SER A 116 1.17 -0.18 8.46
C SER A 116 2.57 0.27 8.06
N GLU A 117 3.55 -0.63 8.04
CA GLU A 117 4.91 -0.30 7.62
C GLU A 117 4.95 0.11 6.15
N PHE A 118 4.23 -0.59 5.28
CA PHE A 118 4.14 -0.25 3.86
C PHE A 118 3.57 1.17 3.68
N TYR A 119 2.50 1.51 4.38
CA TYR A 119 1.95 2.87 4.37
C TYR A 119 2.97 3.91 4.88
N LYS A 120 3.61 3.64 6.03
CA LYS A 120 4.61 4.52 6.63
C LYS A 120 5.78 4.83 5.70
N THR A 121 6.30 3.83 4.98
CA THR A 121 7.44 4.05 4.07
C THR A 121 7.14 5.00 2.91
N GLN A 122 5.87 5.13 2.53
CA GLN A 122 5.43 6.01 1.44
C GLN A 122 5.18 7.46 1.89
N LEU A 123 5.12 7.72 3.19
CA LEU A 123 4.93 9.07 3.72
C LEU A 123 6.17 9.94 3.49
N SER A 124 5.94 11.23 3.24
CA SER A 124 7.02 12.22 3.09
C SER A 124 7.61 12.60 4.45
N ASP A 125 8.94 12.75 4.50
CA ASP A 125 9.66 13.30 5.65
C ASP A 125 9.61 14.85 5.68
N GLU A 126 9.07 15.47 4.63
CA GLU A 126 8.90 16.92 4.53
C GLU A 126 7.90 17.43 5.57
N ALA A 127 8.30 18.42 6.37
CA ALA A 127 7.48 18.99 7.41
C ALA A 127 6.15 19.55 6.86
N VAL A 128 5.06 19.37 7.61
CA VAL A 128 3.70 19.72 7.16
C VAL A 128 3.57 21.21 6.81
N PHE A 129 4.17 22.10 7.58
CA PHE A 129 4.15 23.55 7.33
C PHE A 129 4.92 23.97 6.07
N ALA A 130 5.86 23.15 5.57
CA ALA A 130 6.60 23.45 4.35
C ALA A 130 5.79 23.14 3.07
N ARG A 131 4.69 22.39 3.21
CA ARG A 131 3.85 21.96 2.09
C ARG A 131 2.84 23.06 1.75
N LYS A 132 2.88 23.55 0.50
CA LYS A 132 2.01 24.65 0.03
C LYS A 132 0.60 24.18 -0.30
N ASP A 133 -0.40 24.97 0.10
CA ASP A 133 -1.83 24.82 -0.22
C ASP A 133 -2.43 23.47 0.22
N ILE A 134 -1.90 22.87 1.30
CA ILE A 134 -2.30 21.53 1.72
C ILE A 134 -3.75 21.43 2.18
N THR A 135 -4.32 22.51 2.70
CA THR A 135 -5.69 22.57 3.21
C THR A 135 -6.70 22.93 2.12
N VAL A 136 -6.28 23.59 1.05
CA VAL A 136 -7.18 24.16 0.02
C VAL A 136 -7.29 23.27 -1.22
N LYS A 137 -6.22 22.55 -1.60
CA LYS A 137 -6.22 21.75 -2.83
C LYS A 137 -7.16 20.54 -2.74
N PRO A 138 -7.88 20.20 -3.82
CA PRO A 138 -8.77 19.05 -3.82
C PRO A 138 -7.99 17.73 -3.69
N TYR A 139 -8.68 16.68 -3.24
CA TYR A 139 -8.12 15.33 -3.15
C TYR A 139 -7.62 14.84 -4.52
N GLY A 140 -6.46 14.18 -4.54
CA GLY A 140 -5.84 13.65 -5.76
C GLY A 140 -5.03 14.66 -6.56
N SER A 141 -4.97 15.92 -6.14
CA SER A 141 -4.15 16.94 -6.83
C SER A 141 -2.72 17.02 -6.32
N MET A 142 -2.42 16.43 -5.15
CA MET A 142 -1.11 16.51 -4.54
C MET A 142 -0.30 15.22 -4.66
N LYS A 143 1.01 15.38 -4.89
CA LYS A 143 1.99 14.28 -4.96
C LYS A 143 1.95 13.37 -3.73
N TYR A 144 1.58 13.90 -2.57
CA TYR A 144 1.56 13.17 -1.30
C TYR A 144 0.41 12.15 -1.22
N GLU A 145 -0.63 12.29 -2.05
CA GLU A 145 -1.81 11.41 -2.00
C GLU A 145 -1.84 10.44 -3.16
N VAL A 146 -1.50 10.94 -4.36
CA VAL A 146 -1.55 10.16 -5.61
C VAL A 146 -0.62 8.95 -5.54
N ASN A 147 0.51 9.09 -4.85
CA ASN A 147 1.52 8.05 -4.76
C ASN A 147 1.26 7.02 -3.65
N ILE A 148 0.20 7.21 -2.85
CA ILE A 148 -0.09 6.32 -1.72
C ILE A 148 -0.91 5.13 -2.18
N THR A 149 -0.31 3.95 -2.04
CA THR A 149 -0.96 2.66 -2.22
C THR A 149 -1.16 2.00 -0.86
N LEU A 150 -2.35 1.43 -0.64
CA LEU A 150 -2.63 0.63 0.55
C LEU A 150 -2.39 -0.85 0.22
N LEU A 151 -1.62 -1.53 1.06
CA LEU A 151 -1.29 -2.94 0.83
C LEU A 151 -2.54 -3.84 0.92
N ASP A 152 -3.52 -3.48 1.75
CA ASP A 152 -4.79 -4.20 1.84
C ASP A 152 -5.53 -4.26 0.49
N GLU A 153 -5.53 -3.16 -0.27
CA GLU A 153 -6.16 -3.13 -1.60
C GLU A 153 -5.43 -4.04 -2.59
N VAL A 154 -4.11 -4.17 -2.45
CA VAL A 154 -3.30 -5.06 -3.28
C VAL A 154 -3.62 -6.51 -2.94
N TYR A 155 -3.71 -6.87 -1.65
CA TYR A 155 -4.11 -8.20 -1.21
C TYR A 155 -5.53 -8.54 -1.67
N GLU A 156 -6.48 -7.62 -1.53
CA GLU A 156 -7.86 -7.81 -1.99
C GLU A 156 -7.91 -8.07 -3.50
N LYS A 157 -7.20 -7.28 -4.31
CA LYS A 157 -7.12 -7.47 -5.77
C LYS A 157 -6.41 -8.76 -6.16
N TYR A 158 -5.36 -9.13 -5.44
CA TYR A 158 -4.64 -10.39 -5.66
C TYR A 158 -5.56 -11.58 -5.37
N ASN A 159 -6.25 -11.57 -4.23
CA ASN A 159 -7.18 -12.64 -3.85
C ASN A 159 -8.34 -12.73 -4.83
N GLN A 160 -8.94 -11.61 -5.25
CA GLN A 160 -9.99 -11.61 -6.27
C GLN A 160 -9.51 -12.18 -7.61
N ARG A 161 -8.29 -11.87 -8.05
CA ARG A 161 -7.70 -12.48 -9.25
C ARG A 161 -7.43 -13.96 -9.05
N HIS A 162 -6.95 -14.35 -7.88
CA HIS A 162 -6.62 -15.74 -7.56
C HIS A 162 -7.86 -16.63 -7.39
N ASP A 163 -8.96 -16.07 -6.89
CA ASP A 163 -10.25 -16.77 -6.82
C ASP A 163 -10.90 -16.87 -8.21
N ASN A 164 -10.71 -15.86 -9.07
CA ASN A 164 -11.15 -15.91 -10.47
C ASN A 164 -10.28 -16.85 -11.33
N SER A 165 -8.98 -16.94 -11.05
CA SER A 165 -8.08 -17.94 -11.65
C SER A 165 -8.15 -19.22 -10.84
N GLN A 166 -9.24 -19.97 -10.99
CA GLN A 166 -9.50 -21.30 -10.41
C GLN A 166 -8.37 -21.81 -9.50
N SER A 167 -8.61 -21.79 -8.19
CA SER A 167 -7.66 -22.31 -7.20
C SER A 167 -7.12 -23.66 -7.70
N ILE A 168 -5.81 -23.88 -7.59
CA ILE A 168 -5.19 -25.16 -7.99
C ILE A 168 -5.93 -26.35 -7.35
N MET A 169 -6.54 -26.17 -6.17
CA MET A 169 -7.39 -27.18 -5.55
C MET A 169 -8.74 -27.42 -6.25
N GLU A 170 -9.32 -26.41 -6.87
CA GLU A 170 -10.50 -26.54 -7.72
C GLU A 170 -10.15 -27.18 -9.06
N ILE A 171 -8.98 -26.85 -9.63
CA ILE A 171 -8.43 -27.56 -10.80
C ILE A 171 -8.18 -29.04 -10.46
N ILE A 172 -7.60 -29.34 -9.29
CA ILE A 172 -7.39 -30.71 -8.83
C ILE A 172 -8.72 -31.43 -8.62
N LYS A 173 -9.72 -30.80 -8.01
CA LYS A 173 -11.08 -31.37 -7.88
C LYS A 173 -11.76 -31.59 -9.24
N ASN A 174 -11.54 -30.69 -10.19
CA ASN A 174 -12.04 -30.84 -11.56
C ASN A 174 -11.32 -31.99 -12.29
N LEU A 175 -10.02 -32.18 -12.08
CA LEU A 175 -9.26 -33.32 -12.61
C LEU A 175 -9.66 -34.65 -11.95
N ASP A 176 -9.88 -34.64 -10.64
CA ASP A 176 -10.29 -35.82 -9.87
C ASP A 176 -11.73 -36.24 -10.23
N SER A 177 -12.60 -35.28 -10.56
CA SER A 177 -13.95 -35.54 -11.06
C SER A 177 -14.01 -35.93 -12.55
N MET A 178 -12.97 -35.63 -13.34
CA MET A 178 -12.79 -36.17 -14.69
C MET A 178 -12.22 -37.59 -14.69
N SER A 179 -11.67 -38.06 -13.57
CA SER A 179 -11.12 -39.40 -13.42
C SER A 179 -12.14 -40.34 -12.77
N ILE A 180 -13.06 -40.90 -13.57
CA ILE A 180 -13.61 -42.28 -13.45
C ILE A 180 -14.43 -42.60 -14.72
N ASN A 181 -13.85 -43.38 -15.64
CA ASN A 181 -14.41 -44.67 -16.06
C ASN A 181 -13.43 -45.43 -16.96
N ASP A 182 -13.15 -46.66 -16.54
CA ASP A 182 -12.22 -47.63 -17.12
C ASP A 182 -12.44 -47.85 -18.63
N THR A 183 -11.45 -47.52 -19.44
CA THR A 183 -11.14 -48.32 -20.64
C THR A 183 -9.63 -48.36 -20.77
N LYS A 184 -9.04 -49.53 -20.52
CA LYS A 184 -7.58 -49.77 -20.51
C LYS A 184 -6.85 -49.34 -21.79
N GLN A 185 -7.58 -49.03 -22.86
CA GLN A 185 -7.05 -48.64 -24.15
C GLN A 185 -6.58 -47.17 -24.23
N SER A 186 -7.13 -46.24 -23.42
CA SER A 186 -6.77 -44.81 -23.54
C SER A 186 -5.55 -44.39 -22.69
N LYS A 187 -5.12 -45.25 -21.76
CA LYS A 187 -4.06 -44.91 -20.80
C LYS A 187 -2.66 -44.94 -21.42
N ASP A 188 -2.44 -45.83 -22.37
CA ASP A 188 -1.18 -45.94 -23.10
C ASP A 188 -1.03 -44.79 -24.10
N GLU A 189 -2.09 -44.43 -24.83
CA GLU A 189 -2.09 -43.30 -25.77
C GLU A 189 -1.88 -41.94 -25.05
N MET A 190 -2.42 -41.78 -23.84
CA MET A 190 -2.24 -40.57 -23.03
C MET A 190 -0.84 -40.48 -22.42
N MET A 191 -0.24 -41.60 -22.01
CA MET A 191 1.14 -41.65 -21.53
C MET A 191 2.15 -41.32 -22.63
N ASP A 192 1.91 -41.77 -23.86
CA ASP A 192 2.75 -41.44 -25.01
C ASP A 192 2.63 -39.96 -25.38
N SER A 193 1.41 -39.38 -25.35
CA SER A 193 1.21 -37.95 -25.58
C SER A 193 1.87 -37.08 -24.49
N MET A 194 1.89 -37.53 -23.24
CA MET A 194 2.52 -36.80 -22.13
C MET A 194 4.05 -36.88 -22.21
N ASN A 195 4.60 -38.02 -22.62
CA ASN A 195 6.04 -38.17 -22.89
C ASN A 195 6.50 -37.33 -24.08
N GLN A 196 5.68 -37.20 -25.13
CA GLN A 196 5.96 -36.34 -26.28
C GLN A 196 6.04 -34.86 -25.85
N MET A 197 5.12 -34.40 -25.00
CA MET A 197 5.10 -33.01 -24.53
C MET A 197 6.26 -32.68 -23.57
N LEU A 198 6.73 -33.65 -22.79
CA LEU A 198 7.90 -33.51 -21.90
C LEU A 198 9.23 -33.42 -22.67
N GLN A 199 9.30 -34.00 -23.87
CA GLN A 199 10.51 -33.96 -24.71
C GLN A 199 10.76 -32.59 -25.34
N ASP A 200 9.73 -31.74 -25.46
CA ASP A 200 9.84 -30.41 -26.07
C ASP A 200 10.29 -29.30 -25.08
N ILE A 201 10.45 -29.61 -23.79
CA ILE A 201 10.92 -28.66 -22.79
C ILE A 201 12.45 -28.54 -22.86
N LYS A 202 12.95 -27.67 -23.72
CA LYS A 202 14.38 -27.33 -23.81
C LYS A 202 14.77 -26.34 -22.70
N ILE A 203 15.32 -26.86 -21.60
CA ILE A 203 15.90 -26.06 -20.53
C ILE A 203 17.21 -25.44 -21.06
N VAL A 204 17.23 -24.11 -21.20
CA VAL A 204 18.44 -23.34 -21.55
C VAL A 204 19.01 -22.75 -20.28
N GLU A 205 20.18 -23.24 -19.85
CA GLU A 205 20.95 -22.64 -18.78
C GLU A 205 21.56 -21.32 -19.29
N LYS A 206 21.29 -20.23 -18.57
CA LYS A 206 21.89 -18.93 -18.86
C LYS A 206 23.17 -18.81 -18.04
N GLU A 207 24.32 -18.92 -18.69
CA GLU A 207 25.62 -18.72 -18.03
C GLU A 207 25.73 -17.29 -17.48
N ALA A 208 26.26 -17.19 -16.25
CA ALA A 208 26.49 -15.92 -15.57
C ALA A 208 27.69 -15.19 -16.19
N SER A 209 27.44 -14.13 -16.95
CA SER A 209 28.47 -13.22 -17.42
C SER A 209 29.01 -12.37 -16.25
N SER A 210 30.35 -12.30 -16.18
CA SER A 210 31.23 -11.63 -15.20
C SER A 210 30.96 -10.12 -14.95
N PRO A 211 31.47 -9.56 -13.83
CA PRO A 211 31.15 -8.20 -13.36
C PRO A 211 31.74 -7.07 -14.25
N PRO A 212 31.14 -5.86 -14.22
CA PRO A 212 31.49 -4.77 -15.11
C PRO A 212 32.78 -4.05 -14.70
N VAL A 213 33.64 -3.78 -15.67
CA VAL A 213 34.82 -2.91 -15.56
C VAL A 213 34.38 -1.44 -15.77
N PRO A 214 34.91 -0.47 -15.02
CA PRO A 214 34.55 0.95 -15.17
C PRO A 214 35.08 1.57 -16.47
N PRO A 215 34.39 2.57 -17.04
CA PRO A 215 34.75 3.15 -18.34
C PRO A 215 35.96 4.08 -18.20
N THR A 216 36.95 3.84 -19.04
CA THR A 216 37.97 4.83 -19.42
C THR A 216 37.43 5.59 -20.62
N GLY A 217 37.46 6.92 -20.54
CA GLY A 217 36.98 7.79 -21.60
C GLY A 217 37.98 7.89 -22.75
N GLU A 218 37.45 8.06 -23.95
CA GLU A 218 38.02 8.89 -25.00
C GLU A 218 36.88 9.25 -25.97
N ASP A 219 36.83 10.56 -26.25
CA ASP A 219 35.80 11.29 -26.97
C ASP A 219 35.68 10.83 -28.43
N ASN A 220 34.45 10.81 -28.95
CA ASN A 220 34.15 11.22 -30.32
C ASN A 220 32.69 11.66 -30.40
N ASP A 221 32.51 12.95 -30.62
CA ASP A 221 31.28 13.61 -31.02
C ASP A 221 30.75 13.03 -32.34
N ASP A 222 29.45 12.71 -32.38
CA ASP A 222 28.62 12.98 -33.55
C ASP A 222 27.13 12.93 -33.14
N ASP A 223 26.53 14.12 -33.17
CA ASP A 223 25.11 14.38 -33.02
C ASP A 223 24.29 13.68 -34.12
N GLN A 224 23.32 12.84 -33.72
CA GLN A 224 22.09 12.65 -34.47
C GLN A 224 20.95 12.23 -33.53
N ILE A 225 20.04 13.19 -33.31
CA ILE A 225 18.81 13.07 -32.54
C ILE A 225 17.74 12.54 -33.48
N ASP A 226 17.36 11.27 -33.33
CA ASP A 226 16.11 10.75 -33.92
C ASP A 226 14.97 10.92 -32.90
N GLN A 227 14.01 11.75 -33.29
CA GLN A 227 12.76 11.98 -32.57
C GLN A 227 11.75 10.90 -32.98
N ASP A 228 11.60 9.86 -32.15
CA ASP A 228 10.41 9.01 -32.22
C ASP A 228 9.26 9.68 -31.46
N GLN A 229 8.21 10.01 -32.20
CA GLN A 229 6.97 10.61 -31.73
C GLN A 229 6.19 9.61 -30.87
N GLU A 230 6.16 9.82 -29.55
CA GLU A 230 5.25 9.12 -28.64
C GLU A 230 3.85 9.73 -28.74
N ASP A 231 2.89 8.91 -29.19
CA ASP A 231 1.45 9.21 -29.25
C ASP A 231 0.86 9.38 -27.82
N PRO A 232 0.36 10.57 -27.43
CA PRO A 232 -0.04 10.87 -26.05
C PRO A 232 -1.32 10.17 -25.59
N ASP A 233 -2.13 9.63 -26.51
CA ASP A 233 -3.51 9.22 -26.21
C ASP A 233 -3.62 7.78 -25.65
N ARG A 234 -2.54 7.01 -25.56
CA ARG A 234 -2.58 5.63 -25.04
C ARG A 234 -2.43 5.46 -23.53
N LYS A 235 -2.28 6.54 -22.74
CA LYS A 235 -1.97 6.44 -21.29
C LYS A 235 -3.18 6.55 -20.33
N TYR A 236 -4.40 6.81 -20.81
CA TYR A 236 -5.48 7.26 -19.91
C TYR A 236 -6.78 6.46 -19.93
N GLU A 237 -6.77 5.21 -20.39
CA GLU A 237 -8.01 4.41 -20.49
C GLU A 237 -8.36 3.56 -19.25
N TYR A 238 -7.75 3.79 -18.07
CA TYR A 238 -7.99 2.95 -16.88
C TYR A 238 -8.51 3.65 -15.61
N LEU A 239 -9.08 4.86 -15.74
CA LEU A 239 -9.67 5.58 -14.60
C LEU A 239 -11.15 5.98 -14.80
N GLN A 240 -11.80 5.44 -15.82
CA GLN A 240 -13.24 5.58 -16.01
C GLN A 240 -14.01 4.52 -15.22
N ASP A 241 -13.98 4.66 -13.90
CA ASP A 241 -15.18 4.41 -13.11
C ASP A 241 -15.32 5.53 -12.08
N GLN A 242 -15.63 6.71 -12.63
CA GLN A 242 -15.81 8.01 -11.99
C GLN A 242 -17.22 8.17 -11.41
N SER A 243 -17.90 7.10 -10.99
CA SER A 243 -19.32 7.18 -10.65
C SER A 243 -19.61 7.58 -9.19
N LYS A 244 -18.58 7.86 -8.37
CA LYS A 244 -18.73 8.58 -7.08
C LYS A 244 -17.60 9.55 -6.81
N ALA A 245 -17.33 10.43 -7.77
CA ALA A 245 -16.86 11.77 -7.44
C ALA A 245 -17.97 12.48 -6.64
N ILE A 246 -18.08 12.17 -5.34
CA ILE A 246 -18.95 12.91 -4.43
C ILE A 246 -18.29 14.28 -4.26
N ASN A 247 -18.74 15.21 -5.11
CA ASN A 247 -18.54 16.66 -5.09
C ASN A 247 -17.20 17.13 -4.52
N GLY A 248 -16.30 17.48 -5.43
CA GLY A 248 -14.99 18.07 -5.16
C GLY A 248 -14.97 18.98 -3.93
N TYR A 249 -14.17 18.59 -2.94
CA TYR A 249 -13.84 19.46 -1.82
C TYR A 249 -12.80 20.48 -2.32
N VAL A 250 -13.29 21.50 -3.02
CA VAL A 250 -12.74 22.85 -2.88
C VAL A 250 -13.39 23.39 -1.62
N LEU A 251 -12.59 23.74 -0.61
CA LEU A 251 -13.08 24.59 0.47
C LEU A 251 -13.38 25.95 -0.17
N GLN A 252 -14.61 26.14 -0.66
CA GLN A 252 -15.09 27.45 -1.05
C GLN A 252 -15.19 28.29 0.23
N ILE A 253 -14.38 29.34 0.26
CA ILE A 253 -14.36 30.40 1.26
C ILE A 253 -15.72 31.10 1.27
#